data_AF-W6LH43-F1
#
_entry.id   AF-W6LH43-F1
#
_cell.length_a   1.000
_cell.length_b   1.000
_cell.length_c   1.000
_cell.angle_alpha   90.00
_cell.angle_beta   90.00
_cell.angle_gamma   90.00
#
_symmetry.space_group_name_H-M   'P 1'
#
loop_
_entity.id
_entity.type
_entity.pdbx_description
1 polymer ?
#
loop_
_entity_poly.entity_id
_entity_poly.type
_entity_poly.pdbx_seq_one_letter_code
_entity_poly.pdbx_strand_id
1 'polypeptide(L)'
;MTKGKGRNPGVSGLNKHIKRKVHQERSQPAARQHLGELEKHKDHALRGKKRKARVKRLLELKRAAAQRNPDEFQIGMTKAIMDVATGGIKKRTQRMKPEERASELKKTIGHNTRNVQYLEFKAKSDQTRLKDLLEEDAAGSIIGSTPQNKHIVFVEEEEEFKHFNPQAYFDTTKAMLQRHPAIRGHLSLLQNMVLPESMLLGGGPGDEVGEPAP
;
A
#
# COMPACT_ATOMS: atom_id res chain seq x y z
N MET A 1 4.56 22.46 -41.52
CA MET A 1 5.80 21.81 -41.97
C MET A 1 5.92 20.43 -41.32
N THR A 2 5.32 19.42 -41.95
CA THR A 2 5.37 18.02 -41.54
C THR A 2 6.70 17.42 -42.01
N LYS A 3 7.64 17.20 -41.09
CA LYS A 3 8.89 16.49 -41.42
C LYS A 3 8.53 15.09 -41.92
N GLY A 4 8.95 14.80 -43.15
CA GLY A 4 8.42 13.74 -43.99
C GLY A 4 8.46 12.36 -43.36
N LYS A 5 7.34 11.67 -43.44
CA LYS A 5 7.26 10.20 -43.39
C LYS A 5 7.87 9.64 -44.68
N GLY A 6 9.18 9.82 -44.84
CA GLY A 6 9.99 9.11 -45.81
C GLY A 6 10.44 7.79 -45.20
N ARG A 7 9.57 6.79 -45.23
CA ARG A 7 9.96 5.40 -44.98
C ARG A 7 9.13 4.55 -45.93
N ASN A 8 9.77 4.07 -46.98
CA ASN A 8 9.23 3.07 -47.90
C ASN A 8 8.36 2.07 -47.10
N PRO A 9 7.13 1.75 -47.53
CA PRO A 9 6.35 0.66 -46.94
C PRO A 9 6.94 -0.69 -47.39
N GLY A 10 8.27 -0.85 -47.32
CA GLY A 10 8.91 -2.13 -47.51
C GLY A 10 8.59 -3.01 -46.31
N VAL A 11 7.81 -4.08 -46.52
CA VAL A 11 7.68 -5.31 -45.70
C VAL A 11 7.55 -5.11 -44.17
N SER A 12 7.22 -3.91 -43.70
CA SER A 12 7.36 -3.54 -42.28
C SER A 12 6.04 -3.51 -41.52
N GLY A 13 4.89 -3.54 -42.21
CA GLY A 13 3.56 -3.65 -41.63
C GLY A 13 3.18 -5.08 -41.18
N LEU A 14 3.72 -6.10 -41.86
CA LEU A 14 3.50 -7.52 -41.53
C LEU A 14 4.27 -7.98 -40.28
N ASN A 15 5.30 -7.24 -39.86
CA ASN A 15 6.08 -7.52 -38.65
C ASN A 15 5.28 -7.45 -37.34
N LYS A 16 4.13 -6.78 -37.34
CA LYS A 16 3.21 -6.76 -36.19
C LYS A 16 2.36 -8.02 -36.11
N HIS A 17 2.10 -8.66 -37.26
CA HIS A 17 1.23 -9.82 -37.41
C HIS A 17 2.03 -11.13 -37.38
N ILE A 18 3.30 -11.09 -37.79
CA ILE A 18 4.25 -12.21 -37.72
C ILE A 18 5.24 -11.93 -36.59
N LYS A 19 5.10 -12.66 -35.47
CA LYS A 19 6.05 -12.56 -34.35
C LYS A 19 7.41 -13.10 -34.76
N ARG A 20 8.46 -12.27 -34.70
CA ARG A 20 9.85 -12.73 -34.87
C ARG A 20 10.29 -13.54 -33.64
N LYS A 21 11.03 -14.63 -33.87
CA LYS A 21 11.60 -15.43 -32.79
C LYS A 21 12.58 -14.59 -31.98
N VAL A 22 12.44 -14.62 -30.65
CA VAL A 22 13.45 -14.05 -29.76
C VAL A 22 14.62 -15.01 -29.67
N HIS A 23 15.81 -14.55 -30.04
CA HIS A 23 17.04 -15.32 -29.86
C HIS A 23 17.50 -15.19 -28.41
N GLN A 24 17.60 -16.32 -27.70
CA GLN A 24 18.10 -16.36 -26.34
C GLN A 24 19.63 -16.33 -26.32
N GLU A 25 20.19 -15.77 -25.24
CA GLU A 25 21.63 -15.72 -25.01
C GLU A 25 22.11 -17.03 -24.36
N ARG A 26 23.32 -17.47 -24.70
CA ARG A 26 23.91 -18.71 -24.13
C ARG A 26 24.54 -18.45 -22.76
N SER A 27 24.44 -19.41 -21.86
CA SER A 27 25.12 -19.42 -20.55
C SER A 27 26.63 -19.72 -20.67
N GLN A 28 27.37 -19.52 -19.56
CA GLN A 28 28.77 -19.92 -19.44
C GLN A 28 28.88 -21.46 -19.41
N PRO A 29 29.84 -22.09 -20.12
CA PRO A 29 30.05 -23.54 -20.07
C PRO A 29 30.31 -24.02 -18.63
N ALA A 30 29.78 -25.20 -18.28
CA ALA A 30 29.87 -25.76 -16.93
C ALA A 30 31.30 -25.79 -16.36
N ALA A 31 32.27 -26.24 -17.16
CA ALA A 31 33.68 -26.30 -16.76
C ALA A 31 34.29 -24.94 -16.37
N ARG A 32 33.71 -23.82 -16.84
CA ARG A 32 34.20 -22.45 -16.61
C ARG A 32 33.28 -21.62 -15.72
N GLN A 33 32.29 -22.23 -15.07
CA GLN A 33 31.38 -21.51 -14.18
C GLN A 33 32.11 -20.85 -13.00
N HIS A 34 33.26 -21.38 -12.57
CA HIS A 34 34.10 -20.80 -11.51
C HIS A 34 34.63 -19.40 -11.86
N LEU A 35 34.68 -19.01 -13.14
CA LEU A 35 35.11 -17.67 -13.59
C LEU A 35 33.98 -16.62 -13.52
N GLY A 36 32.77 -17.03 -13.14
CA GLY A 36 31.57 -16.20 -13.15
C GLY A 36 30.85 -16.20 -14.50
N GLU A 37 29.95 -15.24 -14.66
CA GLU A 37 29.10 -15.11 -15.85
C GLU A 37 29.91 -14.76 -17.11
N LEU A 38 29.50 -15.32 -18.24
CA LEU A 38 30.14 -15.04 -19.52
C LEU A 38 29.70 -13.67 -20.04
N GLU A 39 30.58 -12.67 -19.89
CA GLU A 39 30.34 -11.32 -20.38
C GLU A 39 29.92 -11.29 -21.85
N LYS A 40 28.87 -10.54 -22.15
CA LYS A 40 28.38 -10.32 -23.51
C LYS A 40 28.78 -8.94 -24.02
N HIS A 41 28.45 -8.66 -25.29
CA HIS A 41 28.75 -7.36 -25.90
C HIS A 41 28.15 -6.18 -25.11
N LYS A 42 26.94 -6.35 -24.56
CA LYS A 42 26.28 -5.34 -23.72
C LYS A 42 27.12 -5.02 -22.48
N ASP A 43 27.62 -6.04 -21.78
CA ASP A 43 28.44 -5.87 -20.58
C ASP A 43 29.81 -5.27 -20.91
N HIS A 44 30.43 -5.73 -22.00
CA HIS A 44 31.68 -5.16 -22.51
C HIS A 44 31.52 -3.67 -22.84
N ALA A 45 30.42 -3.27 -23.48
CA ALA A 45 30.14 -1.87 -23.79
C ALA A 45 30.02 -1.03 -22.50
N LEU A 46 29.31 -1.52 -21.49
CA LEU A 46 29.18 -0.87 -20.19
C LEU A 46 30.53 -0.77 -19.46
N ARG A 47 31.32 -1.86 -19.44
CA ARG A 47 32.67 -1.88 -18.87
C ARG A 47 33.59 -0.89 -19.56
N GLY A 48 33.55 -0.86 -20.90
CA GLY A 48 34.32 0.08 -21.72
C GLY A 48 33.96 1.54 -21.40
N LYS A 49 32.67 1.86 -21.28
CA LYS A 49 32.20 3.19 -20.88
C LYS A 49 32.70 3.58 -19.49
N LYS A 50 32.60 2.66 -18.50
CA LYS A 50 33.08 2.88 -17.13
C LYS A 50 34.60 3.08 -17.09
N ARG A 51 35.37 2.30 -17.84
CA ARG A 51 36.83 2.47 -17.97
C ARG A 51 37.18 3.84 -18.56
N LYS A 52 36.55 4.21 -19.67
CA LYS A 52 36.77 5.52 -20.32
C LYS A 52 36.46 6.69 -19.37
N ALA A 53 35.35 6.62 -18.62
CA ALA A 53 35.01 7.63 -17.62
C ALA A 53 36.06 7.74 -16.50
N ARG A 54 36.53 6.61 -15.95
CA ARG A 54 37.60 6.60 -14.93
C ARG A 54 38.91 7.19 -15.45
N VAL A 55 39.33 6.81 -16.66
CA VAL A 55 40.56 7.30 -17.28
C VAL A 55 40.46 8.81 -17.54
N LYS A 56 39.32 9.29 -18.06
CA LYS A 56 39.08 10.72 -18.29
C LYS A 56 39.20 11.51 -16.98
N ARG A 57 38.52 11.06 -15.92
CA ARG A 57 38.59 11.70 -14.60
C ARG A 57 40.02 11.72 -14.03
N LEU A 58 40.76 10.62 -14.18
CA LEU A 58 42.15 10.55 -13.74
C LEU A 58 43.02 11.58 -14.49
N LEU A 59 42.81 11.72 -15.81
CA LEU A 59 43.55 12.68 -16.63
C LEU A 59 43.24 14.12 -16.22
N GLU A 60 41.97 14.44 -15.95
CA GLU A 60 41.55 15.75 -15.44
C GLU A 60 42.21 16.05 -14.08
N LEU A 61 42.22 15.09 -13.15
CA LEU A 61 42.90 15.23 -11.86
C LEU A 61 44.41 15.44 -12.02
N LYS A 62 45.06 14.71 -12.93
CA LYS A 62 46.50 14.88 -13.21
C LYS A 62 46.79 16.27 -13.78
N ARG A 63 45.95 16.77 -14.69
CA ARG A 63 46.09 18.13 -15.24
C ARG A 63 45.90 19.20 -14.17
N ALA A 64 44.86 19.06 -13.35
CA ALA A 64 44.62 19.97 -12.23
C ALA A 64 45.78 19.97 -11.22
N ALA A 65 46.33 18.81 -10.90
CA ALA A 65 47.50 18.69 -10.03
C ALA A 65 48.76 19.33 -10.64
N ALA A 66 48.98 19.17 -11.95
CA ALA A 66 50.11 19.78 -12.65
C ALA A 66 50.01 21.31 -12.77
N GLN A 67 48.80 21.85 -12.84
CA GLN A 67 48.51 23.29 -12.94
C GLN A 67 48.29 23.96 -11.57
N ARG A 68 48.55 23.27 -10.46
CA ARG A 68 48.33 23.79 -9.12
C ARG A 68 49.28 24.98 -8.84
N ASN A 69 48.71 26.09 -8.36
CA ASN A 69 49.49 27.21 -7.85
C ASN A 69 50.00 26.87 -6.42
N PRO A 70 51.32 26.88 -6.16
CA PRO A 70 51.85 26.60 -4.82
C PRO A 70 51.39 27.61 -3.77
N ASP A 71 51.09 28.85 -4.17
CA ASP A 71 50.71 29.93 -3.27
C ASP A 71 49.18 30.07 -3.10
N GLU A 72 48.39 29.11 -3.59
CA GLU A 72 46.94 29.16 -3.44
C GLU A 72 46.51 29.07 -1.97
N PHE A 73 45.71 30.04 -1.51
CA PHE A 73 45.13 30.02 -0.18
C PHE A 73 43.60 30.02 -0.26
N GLN A 74 42.98 29.03 0.40
CA GLN A 74 41.52 28.98 0.59
C GLN A 74 41.21 29.01 2.09
N ILE A 75 40.17 29.76 2.48
CA ILE A 75 39.73 29.89 3.90
C ILE A 75 39.47 28.52 4.54
N GLY A 76 39.03 27.53 3.75
CA GLY A 76 38.83 26.15 4.20
C GLY A 76 40.09 25.46 4.74
N MET A 77 41.29 25.85 4.31
CA MET A 77 42.56 25.32 4.79
C MET A 77 42.76 25.59 6.29
N THR A 78 42.14 26.62 6.86
CA THR A 78 42.18 26.89 8.31
C THR A 78 41.45 25.83 9.15
N LYS A 79 40.50 25.12 8.54
CA LYS A 79 39.66 24.10 9.19
C LYS A 79 40.10 22.67 8.88
N ALA A 80 41.12 22.49 8.05
CA ALA A 80 41.54 21.18 7.56
C ALA A 80 43.06 21.04 7.68
N ILE A 81 43.52 19.88 8.15
CA ILE A 81 44.94 19.56 8.29
C ILE A 81 45.25 18.41 7.34
N MET A 82 46.26 18.57 6.50
CA MET A 82 46.78 17.47 5.69
C MET A 82 47.60 16.53 6.57
N ASP A 83 47.25 15.25 6.54
CA ASP A 83 48.07 14.22 7.15
C ASP A 83 49.14 13.78 6.14
N VAL A 84 50.38 14.16 6.39
CA VAL A 84 51.52 13.91 5.48
C VAL A 84 51.78 12.41 5.31
N ALA A 85 51.49 11.59 6.32
CA ALA A 85 51.72 10.15 6.27
C ALA A 85 50.69 9.40 5.40
N THR A 86 49.43 9.83 5.41
CA THR A 86 48.36 9.20 4.62
C THR A 86 48.02 9.94 3.33
N GLY A 87 48.51 11.17 3.15
CA GLY A 87 48.14 12.05 2.03
C GLY A 87 46.67 12.50 2.07
N GLY A 88 45.96 12.23 3.17
CA GLY A 88 44.55 12.55 3.35
C GLY A 88 44.32 13.90 4.02
N ILE A 89 43.20 14.54 3.71
CA ILE A 89 42.77 15.77 4.39
C ILE A 89 41.90 15.38 5.57
N LYS A 90 42.37 15.64 6.79
CA LYS A 90 41.57 15.49 8.02
C LYS A 90 40.88 16.81 8.31
N LYS A 91 39.56 16.79 8.46
CA LYS A 91 38.85 17.95 9.01
C LYS A 91 39.27 18.13 10.46
N ARG A 92 39.69 19.34 10.82
CA ARG A 92 39.89 19.69 12.23
C ARG A 92 38.51 19.58 12.87
N THR A 93 38.32 18.61 13.76
CA THR A 93 37.07 18.50 14.52
C THR A 93 36.95 19.77 15.36
N GLN A 94 36.13 20.72 14.91
CA GLN A 94 35.69 21.80 15.77
C GLN A 94 34.83 21.13 16.84
N ARG A 95 35.40 20.94 18.04
CA ARG A 95 34.60 20.56 19.19
C ARG A 95 33.65 21.73 19.42
N MET A 96 32.37 21.54 19.11
CA MET A 96 31.30 22.48 19.47
C MET A 96 31.49 22.85 20.93
N LYS A 97 31.35 24.14 21.25
CA LYS A 97 31.40 24.57 22.65
C LYS A 97 30.32 23.80 23.43
N PRO A 98 30.53 23.48 24.71
CA PRO A 98 29.55 22.72 25.50
C PRO A 98 28.13 23.31 25.42
N GLU A 99 28.02 24.64 25.39
CA GLU A 99 26.76 25.38 25.28
C GLU A 99 26.02 25.16 23.94
N GLU A 100 26.73 25.23 22.82
CA GLU A 100 26.17 25.02 21.48
C GLU A 100 25.66 23.58 21.34
N ARG A 101 26.41 22.61 21.87
CA ARG A 101 26.00 21.21 21.90
C ARG A 101 24.74 21.00 22.74
N ALA A 102 24.64 21.67 23.90
CA ALA A 102 23.45 21.58 24.75
C ALA A 102 22.21 22.17 24.05
N SER A 103 22.37 23.28 23.32
CA SER A 103 21.29 23.89 22.53
C SER A 103 20.81 22.98 21.40
N GLU A 104 21.75 22.37 20.65
CA GLU A 104 21.44 21.41 19.59
C GLU A 104 20.74 20.16 20.16
N LEU A 105 21.22 19.63 21.29
CA LEU A 105 20.59 18.52 21.97
C LEU A 105 19.15 18.87 22.39
N LYS A 106 18.91 20.07 22.96
CA LYS A 106 17.55 20.53 23.29
C LYS A 106 16.64 20.60 22.06
N LYS A 107 17.16 21.09 20.92
CA LYS A 107 16.40 21.12 19.65
C LYS A 107 16.04 19.71 19.18
N THR A 108 17.01 18.80 19.16
CA THR A 108 16.77 17.40 18.74
C THR A 108 15.77 16.70 19.65
N ILE A 109 15.87 16.86 20.96
CA ILE A 109 14.89 16.35 21.92
C ILE A 109 13.52 16.94 21.62
N GLY A 110 13.42 18.25 21.41
CA GLY A 110 12.16 18.91 21.04
C GLY A 110 11.56 18.43 19.71
N HIS A 111 12.37 18.06 18.72
CA HIS A 111 11.87 17.43 17.49
C HIS A 111 11.37 16.01 17.75
N ASN A 112 12.12 15.23 18.53
CA ASN A 112 11.75 13.87 18.87
C ASN A 112 10.45 13.82 19.68
N THR A 113 10.22 14.74 20.62
CA THR A 113 8.96 14.79 21.37
C THR A 113 7.76 15.04 20.46
N ARG A 114 7.88 15.95 19.48
CA ARG A 114 6.83 16.19 18.47
C ARG A 114 6.57 14.97 17.60
N ASN A 115 7.63 14.24 17.22
CA ASN A 115 7.50 13.02 16.44
C ASN A 115 6.78 11.93 17.23
N VAL A 116 7.08 11.76 18.53
CA VAL A 116 6.40 10.81 19.39
C VAL A 116 4.91 11.16 19.51
N GLN A 117 4.57 12.42 19.74
CA GLN A 117 3.17 12.88 19.80
C GLN A 117 2.42 12.60 18.49
N TYR A 118 3.07 12.78 17.34
CA TYR A 118 2.46 12.45 16.05
C TYR A 118 2.20 10.94 15.89
N LEU A 119 3.14 10.09 16.31
CA LEU A 119 2.96 8.64 16.28
C LEU A 119 1.81 8.19 17.19
N GLU A 120 1.70 8.77 18.40
CA GLU A 120 0.58 8.51 19.31
C GLU A 120 -0.77 8.93 18.71
N PHE A 121 -0.83 10.12 18.11
CA PHE A 121 -2.02 10.60 17.40
C PHE A 121 -2.43 9.63 16.27
N LYS A 122 -1.45 9.18 15.48
CA LYS A 122 -1.71 8.26 14.36
C LYS A 122 -2.19 6.90 14.86
N ALA A 123 -1.58 6.36 15.90
CA ALA A 123 -2.00 5.12 16.54
C ALA A 123 -3.45 5.22 17.07
N LYS A 124 -3.82 6.35 17.69
CA LYS A 124 -5.19 6.59 18.16
C LYS A 124 -6.20 6.65 17.01
N SER A 125 -5.85 7.33 15.91
CA SER A 125 -6.69 7.38 14.71
C SER A 125 -6.90 6.00 14.08
N ASP A 126 -5.87 5.15 14.11
CA ASP A 126 -5.99 3.80 13.58
C ASP A 126 -6.85 2.92 14.52
N GLN A 127 -6.74 3.11 15.83
CA GLN A 127 -7.61 2.45 16.82
C GLN A 127 -9.09 2.84 16.67
N THR A 128 -9.40 4.12 16.42
CA THR A 128 -10.80 4.53 16.19
C THR A 128 -11.34 3.91 14.92
N ARG A 129 -10.56 3.95 13.83
CA ARG A 129 -10.96 3.33 12.56
C ARG A 129 -11.19 1.82 12.69
N LEU A 130 -10.36 1.13 13.48
CA LEU A 130 -10.56 -0.29 13.76
C LEU A 130 -11.87 -0.56 14.52
N LYS A 131 -12.24 0.31 15.46
CA LYS A 131 -13.52 0.20 16.17
C LYS A 131 -14.70 0.41 15.23
N ASP A 132 -14.65 1.44 14.39
CA ASP A 132 -15.71 1.72 13.42
C ASP A 132 -15.91 0.52 12.47
N LEU A 133 -14.82 -0.05 11.95
CA LEU A 133 -14.88 -1.25 11.10
C LEU A 133 -15.41 -2.47 11.86
N LEU A 134 -15.02 -2.66 13.12
CA LEU A 134 -15.52 -3.76 13.93
C LEU A 134 -17.01 -3.62 14.25
N GLU A 135 -17.51 -2.40 14.44
CA GLU A 135 -18.93 -2.11 14.63
C GLU A 135 -19.73 -2.38 13.35
N GLU A 136 -19.22 -1.97 12.18
CA GLU A 136 -19.80 -2.28 10.87
C GLU A 136 -19.84 -3.79 10.61
N ASP A 137 -18.71 -4.49 10.80
CA ASP A 137 -18.59 -5.93 10.61
C ASP A 137 -19.44 -6.70 11.63
N ALA A 138 -19.53 -6.25 12.88
CA ALA A 138 -20.37 -6.88 13.89
C ALA A 138 -21.85 -6.83 13.50
N ALA A 139 -22.35 -5.70 12.98
CA ALA A 139 -23.72 -5.60 12.49
C ALA A 139 -23.98 -6.58 11.34
N GLY A 140 -23.04 -6.73 10.40
CA GLY A 140 -23.12 -7.71 9.31
C GLY A 140 -23.02 -9.17 9.78
N SER A 141 -22.14 -9.46 10.73
CA SER A 141 -21.91 -10.80 11.27
C SER A 141 -23.05 -11.29 12.16
N ILE A 142 -23.69 -10.40 12.94
CA ILE A 142 -24.89 -10.70 13.72
C ILE A 142 -26.04 -11.16 12.80
N ILE A 143 -26.15 -10.58 11.61
CA ILE A 143 -27.18 -10.94 10.63
C ILE A 143 -26.88 -12.27 9.92
N GLY A 144 -25.60 -12.55 9.63
CA GLY A 144 -25.17 -13.74 8.90
C GLY A 144 -24.91 -14.98 9.76
N SER A 145 -24.74 -14.82 11.08
CA SER A 145 -24.46 -15.93 12.00
C SER A 145 -25.73 -16.52 12.61
N THR A 146 -25.69 -17.81 12.93
CA THR A 146 -26.77 -18.45 13.70
C THR A 146 -26.71 -17.97 15.16
N PRO A 147 -27.85 -17.63 15.79
CA PRO A 147 -27.84 -17.19 17.18
C PRO A 147 -27.28 -18.30 18.09
N GLN A 148 -26.28 -17.97 18.90
CA GLN A 148 -25.68 -18.94 19.83
C GLN A 148 -26.57 -19.22 21.05
N ASN A 149 -27.44 -18.26 21.42
CA ASN A 149 -28.28 -18.34 22.61
C ASN A 149 -29.62 -19.03 22.32
N LYS A 150 -30.07 -19.87 23.26
CA LYS A 150 -31.42 -20.44 23.25
C LYS A 150 -32.42 -19.41 23.78
N HIS A 151 -33.51 -19.19 23.06
CA HIS A 151 -34.62 -18.33 23.51
C HIS A 151 -35.68 -19.18 24.20
N ILE A 152 -35.92 -18.93 25.49
CA ILE A 152 -36.90 -19.66 26.32
C ILE A 152 -38.11 -18.75 26.53
N VAL A 153 -39.30 -19.23 26.19
CA VAL A 153 -40.58 -18.55 26.44
C VAL A 153 -41.22 -19.19 27.67
N PHE A 154 -41.61 -18.37 28.65
CA PHE A 154 -42.33 -18.83 29.83
C PHE A 154 -43.83 -18.67 29.59
N VAL A 155 -44.59 -19.69 29.97
CA VAL A 155 -46.04 -19.77 29.78
C VAL A 155 -46.67 -20.12 31.13
N GLU A 156 -47.80 -19.50 31.46
CA GLU A 156 -48.44 -19.62 32.78
C GLU A 156 -49.40 -20.82 32.85
N GLU A 157 -50.11 -21.13 31.75
CA GLU A 157 -51.04 -22.25 31.70
C GLU A 157 -50.51 -23.45 30.90
N GLU A 158 -50.83 -24.66 31.38
CA GLU A 158 -50.39 -25.90 30.74
C GLU A 158 -51.11 -26.17 29.41
N GLU A 159 -52.31 -25.62 29.24
CA GLU A 159 -53.08 -25.69 27.97
C GLU A 159 -52.45 -24.81 26.88
N GLU A 160 -52.00 -23.62 27.27
CA GLU A 160 -51.30 -22.67 26.42
C GLU A 160 -49.93 -23.21 25.97
N PHE A 161 -49.23 -23.95 26.84
CA PHE A 161 -48.01 -24.65 26.48
C PHE A 161 -48.22 -25.71 25.39
N LYS A 162 -49.32 -26.49 25.48
CA LYS A 162 -49.62 -27.56 24.51
C LYS A 162 -49.99 -27.02 23.12
N HIS A 163 -50.59 -25.84 23.05
CA HIS A 163 -51.06 -25.22 21.80
C HIS A 163 -50.18 -24.05 21.36
N PHE A 164 -48.95 -23.96 21.89
CA PHE A 164 -48.07 -22.83 21.64
C PHE A 164 -47.69 -22.71 20.15
N ASN A 165 -48.09 -21.60 19.52
CA ASN A 165 -47.74 -21.28 18.15
C ASN A 165 -46.74 -20.12 18.12
N PRO A 166 -45.46 -20.35 17.72
CA PRO A 166 -44.45 -19.30 17.69
C PRO A 166 -44.77 -18.19 16.68
N GLN A 167 -45.57 -18.47 15.65
CA GLN A 167 -45.92 -17.48 14.64
C GLN A 167 -46.85 -16.39 15.21
N ALA A 168 -47.85 -16.81 15.99
CA ALA A 168 -48.82 -15.92 16.61
C ALA A 168 -48.19 -15.17 17.80
N TYR A 169 -47.36 -15.84 18.61
CA TYR A 169 -46.72 -15.21 19.76
C TYR A 169 -45.77 -14.06 19.37
N PHE A 170 -45.05 -14.20 18.25
CA PHE A 170 -44.10 -13.18 17.77
C PHE A 170 -44.68 -12.26 16.68
N ASP A 171 -45.95 -12.38 16.31
CA ASP A 171 -46.58 -11.69 15.17
C ASP A 171 -45.71 -11.65 13.91
N THR A 172 -45.16 -12.79 13.49
CA THR A 172 -44.19 -12.85 12.38
C THR A 172 -44.62 -13.79 11.26
N THR A 173 -43.93 -13.73 10.11
CA THR A 173 -44.11 -14.70 9.03
C THR A 173 -43.20 -15.93 9.24
N LYS A 174 -43.55 -17.06 8.61
CA LYS A 174 -42.75 -18.29 8.66
C LYS A 174 -41.31 -18.10 8.18
N ALA A 175 -41.10 -17.23 7.19
CA ALA A 175 -39.78 -16.90 6.66
C ALA A 175 -38.94 -16.09 7.66
N MET A 176 -39.56 -15.20 8.44
CA MET A 176 -38.87 -14.38 9.43
C MET A 176 -38.45 -15.19 10.66
N LEU A 177 -39.23 -16.20 11.05
CA LEU A 177 -38.88 -17.12 12.15
C LEU A 177 -37.57 -17.88 11.89
N GLN A 178 -37.28 -18.20 10.63
CA GLN A 178 -36.03 -18.87 10.22
C GLN A 178 -34.81 -17.93 10.24
N ARG A 179 -35.02 -16.61 10.22
CA ARG A 179 -33.95 -15.61 10.28
C ARG A 179 -33.54 -15.29 11.72
N HIS A 180 -32.40 -14.61 11.85
CA HIS A 180 -31.85 -14.19 13.14
C HIS A 180 -32.88 -13.35 13.93
N PRO A 181 -33.06 -13.58 15.25
CA PRO A 181 -34.04 -12.86 16.09
C PRO A 181 -34.01 -11.34 15.94
N ALA A 182 -32.82 -10.74 15.82
CA ALA A 182 -32.63 -9.29 15.70
C ALA A 182 -33.27 -8.65 14.45
N ILE A 183 -33.65 -9.45 13.44
CA ILE A 183 -34.23 -8.98 12.16
C ILE A 183 -35.75 -9.21 12.12
N ARG A 184 -36.33 -9.84 13.16
CA ARG A 184 -37.77 -10.12 13.22
C ARG A 184 -38.51 -8.85 13.65
N GLY A 185 -39.27 -8.26 12.74
CA GLY A 185 -40.25 -7.20 13.05
C GLY A 185 -41.65 -7.78 13.28
N HIS A 186 -42.41 -7.21 14.22
CA HIS A 186 -43.82 -7.52 14.39
C HIS A 186 -44.62 -7.01 13.17
N LEU A 187 -45.52 -7.83 12.65
CA LEU A 187 -46.37 -7.51 11.50
C LEU A 187 -47.19 -6.24 11.72
N SER A 188 -47.70 -6.03 12.94
CA SER A 188 -48.47 -4.84 13.33
C SER A 188 -47.66 -3.55 13.18
N LEU A 189 -46.37 -3.59 13.53
CA LEU A 189 -45.47 -2.44 13.35
C LEU A 189 -45.12 -2.22 11.89
N LEU A 190 -44.87 -3.30 11.13
CA LEU A 190 -44.55 -3.20 9.70
C LEU A 190 -45.71 -2.65 8.87
N GLN A 191 -46.96 -2.99 9.22
CA GLN A 191 -48.15 -2.45 8.57
C GLN A 191 -48.34 -0.95 8.81
N ASN A 192 -47.88 -0.45 9.97
CA ASN A 192 -48.01 0.95 10.35
C ASN A 192 -46.80 1.82 9.92
N MET A 193 -45.73 1.20 9.41
CA MET A 193 -44.53 1.92 8.99
C MET A 193 -44.71 2.46 7.57
N VAL A 194 -44.62 3.79 7.42
CA VAL A 194 -44.51 4.44 6.12
C VAL A 194 -43.06 4.30 5.65
N LEU A 195 -42.84 3.56 4.55
CA LEU A 195 -41.52 3.43 3.95
C LEU A 195 -41.06 4.76 3.34
N PRO A 196 -39.76 5.10 3.42
CA PRO A 196 -39.24 6.31 2.79
C PRO A 196 -39.38 6.22 1.27
N GLU A 197 -39.66 7.36 0.64
CA GLU A 197 -39.98 7.48 -0.80
C GLU A 197 -38.90 6.86 -1.71
N SER A 198 -37.63 6.89 -1.27
CA SER A 198 -36.49 6.28 -1.96
C SER A 198 -36.58 4.76 -2.12
N MET A 199 -37.26 4.06 -1.20
CA MET A 199 -37.48 2.61 -1.28
C MET A 199 -38.71 2.26 -2.11
N LEU A 200 -39.72 3.14 -2.18
CA LEU A 200 -40.94 2.92 -2.97
C LEU A 200 -40.72 3.12 -4.48
N LEU A 201 -39.83 4.03 -4.88
CA LEU A 201 -39.48 4.25 -6.29
C LEU A 201 -38.45 3.26 -6.86
N GLY A 202 -37.77 2.49 -6.01
CA GLY A 202 -36.86 1.43 -6.43
C GLY A 202 -37.62 0.15 -6.73
N GLY A 203 -38.20 0.04 -7.93
CA GLY A 203 -38.96 -1.15 -8.35
C GLY A 203 -38.17 -2.45 -8.15
N GLY A 204 -38.65 -3.30 -7.24
CA GLY A 204 -38.16 -4.66 -7.06
C GLY A 204 -38.64 -5.60 -8.18
N PRO A 205 -37.95 -6.73 -8.42
CA PRO A 205 -38.34 -7.70 -9.44
C PRO A 205 -39.73 -8.27 -9.13
N GLY A 206 -40.61 -8.23 -10.12
CA GLY A 206 -42.03 -8.51 -9.98
C GLY A 206 -42.37 -9.90 -9.45
N ASP A 207 -43.29 -9.93 -8.49
CA ASP A 207 -44.00 -11.15 -8.10
C ASP A 207 -45.28 -11.27 -8.94
N GLU A 208 -45.33 -12.35 -9.71
CA GLU A 208 -46.48 -12.84 -10.45
C GLU A 208 -47.63 -13.15 -9.47
N VAL A 209 -48.69 -12.35 -9.52
CA VAL A 209 -49.94 -12.64 -8.83
C VAL A 209 -50.65 -13.75 -9.60
N GLY A 210 -50.61 -14.98 -9.09
CA GLY A 210 -51.41 -16.08 -9.60
C GLY A 210 -52.90 -15.81 -9.40
N GLU A 211 -53.68 -15.86 -10.49
CA GLU A 211 -55.14 -15.83 -10.47
C GLU A 211 -55.70 -17.04 -9.70
N PRO A 212 -56.79 -16.87 -8.93
CA PRO A 212 -57.57 -18.00 -8.44
C PRO A 212 -58.44 -18.55 -9.59
N ALA A 213 -58.18 -19.79 -9.99
CA ALA A 213 -59.07 -20.55 -10.86
C ALA A 213 -60.43 -20.80 -10.15
N PRO A 214 -61.55 -20.90 -10.90
CA PRO A 214 -62.91 -20.98 -10.35
C PRO A 214 -63.21 -22.27 -9.58
#